data_AF-A0A814UC78-F1
#
_entry.id   AF-A0A814UC78-F1
#
_cell.length_a   1.000
_cell.length_b   1.000
_cell.length_c   1.000
_cell.angle_alpha   90.00
_cell.angle_beta   90.00
_cell.angle_gamma   90.00
#
_symmetry.space_group_name_H-M   'P 1'
#
loop_
_entity.id
_entity.type
_entity.pdbx_description
1 polymer ?
#
loop_
_entity_poly.entity_id
_entity_poly.type
_entity_poly.pdbx_seq_one_letter_code
_entity_poly.pdbx_strand_id
1 'polypeptide(L)'
;MIRTSLKSTSDQPTVFYQREQRNQSRCQCSISRFVRIQLLLLLALLVLAAIIIPIVVLVYDNRNSTPPCSITYTGTFISGVTPTTQCDDWRAFTTSLTCTSYSKLRLYGSNDPVGISVTDTSVITPLAIALRYNTTILTSSNGVSWRAGSCGSGFELAANGACTCSSNYALRPCQGSSSWGGIASSSCGAQTQTISLHLE
;
A
#
# COMPACT_ATOMS: atom_id res chain seq x y z
N MET A 1 -81.43 54.46 -69.14
CA MET A 1 -81.53 54.49 -67.66
C MET A 1 -81.01 53.15 -67.14
N ILE A 2 -79.71 53.01 -66.86
CA ILE A 2 -79.11 51.80 -66.29
C ILE A 2 -78.03 52.26 -65.30
N ARG A 3 -78.29 52.09 -64.00
CA ARG A 3 -77.33 52.33 -62.91
C ARG A 3 -76.62 51.00 -62.62
N THR A 4 -75.30 50.96 -62.82
CA THR A 4 -74.44 49.87 -62.35
C THR A 4 -73.73 50.31 -61.07
N SER A 5 -74.00 49.57 -59.99
CA SER A 5 -73.49 49.77 -58.64
C SER A 5 -72.13 49.10 -58.48
N LEU A 6 -71.10 49.85 -58.09
CA LEU A 6 -69.78 49.33 -57.72
C LEU A 6 -69.74 49.11 -56.21
N LYS A 7 -69.58 47.86 -55.79
CA LYS A 7 -69.44 47.46 -54.38
C LYS A 7 -67.96 47.39 -54.02
N SER A 8 -67.54 48.29 -53.14
CA SER A 8 -66.19 48.33 -52.56
C SER A 8 -66.05 47.25 -51.49
N THR A 9 -65.20 46.26 -51.72
CA THR A 9 -64.73 45.29 -50.72
C THR A 9 -63.42 45.78 -50.11
N SER A 10 -63.52 46.46 -48.98
CA SER A 10 -62.43 46.73 -48.04
C SER A 10 -62.80 46.00 -46.77
N ASP A 11 -62.22 44.82 -46.51
CA ASP A 11 -62.04 44.34 -45.13
C ASP A 11 -61.17 43.07 -45.06
N GLN A 12 -60.38 43.01 -43.98
CA GLN A 12 -59.64 41.87 -43.38
C GLN A 12 -58.14 41.68 -43.71
N PRO A 13 -57.24 42.21 -42.86
CA PRO A 13 -55.96 41.55 -42.59
C PRO A 13 -55.62 41.36 -41.10
N THR A 14 -56.56 41.42 -40.15
CA THR A 14 -56.23 41.45 -38.71
C THR A 14 -56.23 40.10 -37.99
N VAL A 15 -56.87 39.06 -38.53
CA VAL A 15 -57.02 37.76 -37.83
C VAL A 15 -55.77 36.88 -37.92
N PHE A 16 -55.00 36.96 -39.01
CA PHE A 16 -53.80 36.14 -39.20
C PHE A 16 -52.66 36.54 -38.25
N TYR A 17 -52.46 37.84 -38.05
CA TYR A 17 -51.36 38.36 -37.23
C TYR A 17 -51.49 37.97 -35.74
N GLN A 18 -52.72 37.91 -35.22
CA GLN A 18 -52.96 37.50 -33.82
C GLN A 18 -52.81 35.99 -33.57
N ARG A 19 -52.82 35.15 -34.61
CA ARG A 19 -52.59 33.70 -34.47
C ARG A 19 -51.10 33.38 -34.38
N GLU A 20 -50.28 34.07 -35.17
CA GLU A 20 -48.82 33.95 -35.16
C GLU A 20 -48.22 34.33 -33.78
N GLN A 21 -48.66 35.47 -33.24
CA GLN A 21 -48.20 36.00 -31.95
C GLN A 21 -48.52 35.05 -30.76
N ARG A 22 -49.68 34.38 -30.79
CA ARG A 22 -50.05 33.40 -29.75
C ARG A 22 -49.21 32.13 -29.80
N ASN A 23 -48.80 31.67 -30.98
CA ASN A 23 -47.92 30.50 -31.10
C ASN A 23 -46.49 30.82 -30.62
N GLN A 24 -45.96 32.00 -30.91
CA GLN A 24 -44.64 32.42 -30.42
C GLN A 24 -44.58 32.53 -28.88
N SER A 25 -45.62 33.06 -28.24
CA SER A 25 -45.69 33.13 -26.76
C SER A 25 -45.75 31.75 -26.09
N ARG A 26 -46.35 30.75 -26.74
CA ARG A 26 -46.43 29.37 -26.21
C ARG A 26 -45.09 28.65 -26.30
N CYS A 27 -44.31 28.88 -27.36
CA CYS A 27 -42.97 28.32 -27.50
C CYS A 27 -41.96 28.90 -26.49
N GLN A 28 -42.00 30.20 -26.21
CA GLN A 28 -41.08 30.82 -25.24
C GLN A 28 -41.33 30.39 -23.78
N CYS A 29 -42.59 30.09 -23.41
CA CYS A 29 -42.92 29.64 -22.05
C CYS A 29 -42.41 28.21 -21.77
N SER A 30 -42.36 27.35 -22.79
CA SER A 30 -41.88 25.97 -22.67
C SER A 30 -40.35 25.90 -22.54
N ILE A 31 -39.62 26.69 -23.35
CA ILE A 31 -38.14 26.73 -23.34
C ILE A 31 -37.63 27.26 -22.00
N SER A 32 -38.28 28.29 -21.44
CA SER A 32 -37.90 28.87 -20.13
C SER A 32 -38.03 27.85 -18.98
N ARG A 33 -39.06 26.99 -19.00
CA ARG A 33 -39.21 25.93 -18.01
C ARG A 33 -38.14 24.84 -18.16
N PHE A 34 -37.83 24.45 -19.39
CA PHE A 34 -36.83 23.41 -19.66
C PHE A 34 -35.41 23.86 -19.24
N VAL A 35 -35.03 25.10 -19.55
CA VAL A 35 -33.74 25.68 -19.15
C VAL A 35 -33.63 25.82 -17.63
N ARG A 36 -34.71 26.22 -16.94
CA ARG A 36 -34.74 26.29 -15.47
C ARG A 36 -34.58 24.91 -14.82
N ILE A 37 -35.22 23.88 -15.34
CA ILE A 37 -35.10 22.51 -14.82
C ILE A 37 -33.67 21.99 -15.03
N GLN A 38 -33.09 22.18 -16.22
CA GLN A 38 -31.70 21.79 -16.50
C GLN A 38 -30.70 22.50 -15.57
N LEU A 39 -30.86 23.81 -15.38
CA LEU A 39 -29.98 24.59 -14.50
C LEU A 39 -30.08 24.14 -13.03
N LEU A 40 -31.30 23.83 -12.56
CA LEU A 40 -31.52 23.32 -11.20
C LEU A 40 -30.93 21.91 -11.00
N LEU A 41 -31.01 21.04 -12.01
CA LEU A 41 -30.40 19.71 -11.96
C LEU A 41 -28.86 19.78 -11.95
N LEU A 42 -28.27 20.66 -12.76
CA LEU A 42 -26.83 20.92 -12.77
C LEU A 42 -26.34 21.49 -11.44
N LEU A 43 -27.06 22.45 -10.87
CA LEU A 43 -26.76 23.00 -9.54
C LEU A 43 -26.85 21.93 -8.44
N ALA A 44 -27.88 21.08 -8.47
CA ALA A 44 -28.03 19.99 -7.50
C ALA A 44 -26.89 18.96 -7.60
N LEU A 45 -26.45 18.62 -8.82
CA LEU A 45 -25.31 17.73 -9.06
C LEU A 45 -23.98 18.31 -8.56
N LEU A 46 -23.75 19.61 -8.78
CA LEU A 46 -22.55 20.30 -8.29
C LEU A 46 -22.53 20.37 -6.76
N VAL A 47 -23.68 20.63 -6.12
CA VAL A 47 -23.81 20.63 -4.64
C VAL A 47 -23.58 19.24 -4.07
N LEU A 48 -24.16 18.20 -4.68
CA LEU A 48 -23.92 16.80 -4.28
C LEU A 48 -22.44 16.42 -4.41
N ALA A 49 -21.79 16.77 -5.51
CA ALA A 49 -20.37 16.49 -5.71
C ALA A 49 -19.49 17.23 -4.68
N ALA A 50 -19.77 18.52 -4.42
CA ALA A 50 -19.02 19.31 -3.45
C ALA A 50 -19.15 18.81 -2.00
N ILE A 51 -20.23 18.11 -1.67
CA ILE A 51 -20.45 17.52 -0.33
C ILE A 51 -19.87 16.10 -0.26
N ILE A 52 -20.09 15.27 -1.27
CA ILE A 52 -19.69 13.85 -1.24
C ILE A 52 -18.17 13.69 -1.37
N ILE A 53 -17.50 14.46 -2.24
CA ILE A 53 -16.06 14.34 -2.47
C ILE A 53 -15.22 14.52 -1.18
N PRO A 54 -15.38 15.59 -0.38
CA PRO A 54 -14.59 15.75 0.84
C PRO A 54 -14.92 14.70 1.90
N ILE A 55 -16.16 14.21 1.97
CA ILE A 55 -16.56 13.12 2.88
C ILE A 55 -15.86 11.81 2.48
N VAL A 56 -15.81 11.50 1.18
CA VAL A 56 -15.11 10.29 0.68
C VAL A 56 -13.61 10.39 0.94
N VAL A 57 -12.97 11.55 0.75
CA VAL A 57 -11.55 11.77 1.06
C VAL A 57 -11.26 11.58 2.55
N LEU A 58 -12.07 12.18 3.44
CA LEU A 58 -11.93 12.04 4.90
C LEU A 58 -12.14 10.60 5.40
N VAL A 59 -13.02 9.83 4.76
CA VAL A 59 -13.24 8.41 5.09
C VAL A 59 -12.15 7.51 4.52
N TYR A 60 -11.50 7.89 3.42
CA TYR A 60 -10.40 7.13 2.80
C TYR A 60 -9.10 7.25 3.61
N ASP A 61 -8.73 8.45 4.04
CA ASP A 61 -7.47 8.67 4.80
C ASP A 61 -7.46 7.94 6.15
N ASN A 62 -8.60 7.87 6.85
CA ASN A 62 -8.71 7.20 8.15
C ASN A 62 -8.66 5.66 8.08
N ARG A 63 -8.65 5.06 6.88
CA ARG A 63 -8.49 3.60 6.71
C ARG A 63 -7.08 3.19 6.26
N ASN A 64 -6.22 4.15 5.94
CA ASN A 64 -4.89 3.89 5.38
C ASN A 64 -3.74 4.08 6.36
N SER A 65 -4.01 4.38 7.63
CA SER A 65 -2.99 4.25 8.69
C SER A 65 -2.79 2.76 8.99
N THR A 66 -2.15 2.06 8.07
CA THR A 66 -1.56 0.75 8.36
C THR A 66 -0.65 0.98 9.56
N PRO A 67 -0.85 0.30 10.71
CA PRO A 67 0.06 0.45 11.83
C PRO A 67 1.49 0.25 11.32
N PRO A 68 2.45 1.10 11.72
CA PRO A 68 3.81 1.01 11.21
C PRO A 68 4.31 -0.41 11.45
N CYS A 69 4.88 -0.99 10.40
CA CYS A 69 5.26 -2.40 10.32
C CYS A 69 6.54 -2.70 11.10
N SER A 70 6.57 -2.32 12.38
CA SER A 70 7.72 -2.41 13.25
C SER A 70 7.67 -3.68 14.10
N ILE A 71 8.56 -4.62 13.83
CA ILE A 71 8.66 -5.88 14.57
C ILE A 71 10.12 -6.24 14.83
N THR A 72 10.39 -6.79 16.02
CA THR A 72 11.75 -7.15 16.43
C THR A 72 11.77 -8.56 17.01
N TYR A 73 12.65 -9.39 16.48
CA TYR A 73 13.11 -10.61 17.14
C TYR A 73 14.31 -10.28 18.02
N THR A 74 14.41 -10.87 19.21
CA THR A 74 15.63 -10.84 20.03
C THR A 74 15.75 -12.16 20.78
N GLY A 75 16.92 -12.77 20.72
CA GLY A 75 17.27 -13.99 21.45
C GLY A 75 18.60 -13.85 22.16
N THR A 76 18.73 -14.44 23.35
CA THR A 76 20.03 -14.60 24.03
C THR A 76 20.59 -15.97 23.66
N PHE A 77 21.80 -15.98 23.11
CA PHE A 77 22.48 -17.19 22.66
C PHE A 77 23.72 -17.43 23.52
N ILE A 78 23.91 -18.69 23.94
CA ILE A 78 24.99 -19.09 24.86
C ILE A 78 26.01 -19.91 24.09
N SER A 79 27.29 -19.57 24.27
CA SER A 79 28.40 -20.29 23.64
C SER A 79 28.35 -21.79 23.97
N GLY A 80 28.49 -22.63 22.93
CA GLY A 80 28.48 -24.09 23.07
C GLY A 80 27.10 -24.73 23.29
N VAL A 81 26.02 -23.93 23.35
CA VAL A 81 24.66 -24.43 23.60
C VAL A 81 23.84 -24.42 22.31
N THR A 82 23.13 -25.52 22.04
CA THR A 82 22.13 -25.58 20.96
C THR A 82 20.87 -24.81 21.38
N PRO A 83 20.44 -23.78 20.62
CA PRO A 83 19.36 -22.90 21.05
C PRO A 83 17.99 -23.47 20.70
N THR A 84 17.37 -24.17 21.66
CA THR A 84 16.02 -24.75 21.49
C THR A 84 14.92 -23.70 21.64
N THR A 85 14.91 -22.95 22.75
CA THR A 85 13.92 -21.89 23.01
C THR A 85 13.98 -20.79 21.95
N GLN A 86 15.19 -20.32 21.61
CA GLN A 86 15.35 -19.27 20.60
C GLN A 86 14.93 -19.74 19.22
N CYS A 87 15.00 -21.05 18.94
CA CYS A 87 14.47 -21.63 17.72
C CYS A 87 12.93 -21.61 17.69
N ASP A 88 12.27 -21.95 18.79
CA ASP A 88 10.81 -21.87 18.88
C ASP A 88 10.33 -20.41 18.71
N ASP A 89 11.00 -19.47 19.39
CA ASP A 89 10.73 -18.03 19.26
C ASP A 89 11.00 -17.51 17.84
N TRP A 90 12.05 -18.01 17.18
CA TRP A 90 12.38 -17.65 15.81
C TRP A 90 11.28 -18.06 14.84
N ARG A 91 10.74 -19.28 14.96
CA ARG A 91 9.62 -19.73 14.14
C ARG A 91 8.35 -18.91 14.39
N ALA A 92 8.06 -18.60 15.65
CA ALA A 92 6.94 -17.73 15.99
C ALA A 92 7.12 -16.34 15.34
N PHE A 93 8.32 -15.76 15.43
CA PHE A 93 8.63 -14.48 14.81
C PHE A 93 8.49 -14.53 13.28
N THR A 94 9.08 -15.49 12.57
CA THR A 94 9.00 -15.51 11.10
C THR A 94 7.58 -15.67 10.58
N THR A 95 6.72 -16.43 11.30
CA THR A 95 5.29 -16.54 10.95
C THR A 95 4.51 -15.25 11.14
N SER A 96 4.95 -14.37 12.05
CA SER A 96 4.32 -13.07 12.33
C SER A 96 4.66 -11.96 11.31
N LEU A 97 5.54 -12.23 10.34
CA LEU A 97 5.95 -11.27 9.31
C LEU A 97 4.84 -11.02 8.27
N THR A 98 3.76 -10.34 8.65
CA THR A 98 2.55 -10.20 7.84
C THR A 98 2.45 -8.91 7.03
N CYS A 99 3.41 -8.00 7.18
CA CYS A 99 3.37 -6.73 6.48
C CYS A 99 3.55 -6.84 4.98
N THR A 100 2.90 -5.92 4.25
CA THR A 100 2.99 -5.81 2.80
C THR A 100 4.34 -5.29 2.33
N SER A 101 5.00 -4.45 3.13
CA SER A 101 6.32 -3.90 2.85
C SER A 101 7.05 -3.53 4.14
N TYR A 102 8.37 -3.56 4.09
CA TYR A 102 9.25 -3.03 5.13
C TYR A 102 10.25 -2.07 4.49
N SER A 103 10.45 -0.93 5.13
CA SER A 103 11.36 0.15 4.75
C SER A 103 12.79 -0.05 5.24
N LYS A 104 13.00 -0.84 6.29
CA LYS A 104 14.32 -1.11 6.85
C LYS A 104 14.39 -2.51 7.48
N LEU A 105 15.55 -3.13 7.30
CA LEU A 105 15.96 -4.32 8.02
C LEU A 105 17.28 -4.02 8.74
N ARG A 106 17.40 -4.40 10.00
CA ARG A 106 18.65 -4.36 10.76
C ARG A 106 18.91 -5.67 11.49
N LEU A 107 20.07 -6.27 11.24
CA LEU A 107 20.57 -7.45 11.94
C LEU A 107 21.76 -7.05 12.82
N TYR A 108 21.64 -7.22 14.14
CA TYR A 108 22.61 -6.70 15.11
C TYR A 108 22.65 -7.57 16.38
N GLY A 109 23.63 -7.35 17.25
CA GLY A 109 23.76 -8.11 18.49
C GLY A 109 24.53 -7.35 19.57
N SER A 110 24.68 -7.93 20.76
CA SER A 110 25.46 -7.27 21.83
C SER A 110 26.94 -7.12 21.50
N ASN A 111 27.48 -7.95 20.60
CA ASN A 111 28.89 -7.89 20.16
C ASN A 111 29.13 -6.86 19.05
N ASP A 112 28.08 -6.49 18.31
CA ASP A 112 28.06 -5.38 17.38
C ASP A 112 26.69 -4.69 17.43
N PRO A 113 26.53 -3.68 18.30
CA PRO A 113 25.27 -2.96 18.47
C PRO A 113 24.86 -2.11 17.27
N VAL A 114 25.80 -1.78 16.37
CA VAL A 114 25.51 -1.07 15.11
C VAL A 114 24.85 -2.04 14.15
N GLY A 115 25.51 -3.19 13.96
CA GLY A 115 25.05 -4.26 13.08
C GLY A 115 25.09 -3.88 11.61
N ILE A 116 24.32 -4.61 10.81
CA ILE A 116 24.19 -4.40 9.38
C ILE A 116 22.73 -4.11 9.02
N SER A 117 22.54 -3.12 8.15
CA SER A 117 21.21 -2.68 7.74
C SER A 117 21.07 -2.50 6.23
N VAL A 118 19.84 -2.66 5.76
CA VAL A 118 19.43 -2.34 4.40
C VAL A 118 18.11 -1.57 4.46
N THR A 119 17.96 -0.57 3.59
CA THR A 119 16.76 0.28 3.46
C THR A 119 16.09 0.14 2.09
N ASP A 120 16.57 -0.79 1.28
CA ASP A 120 16.04 -1.09 -0.04
C ASP A 120 14.82 -2.01 0.11
N THR A 121 13.63 -1.45 -0.06
CA THR A 121 12.34 -2.15 0.08
C THR A 121 12.21 -3.33 -0.88
N SER A 122 12.86 -3.26 -2.05
CA SER A 122 12.88 -4.33 -3.07
C SER A 122 13.71 -5.54 -2.65
N VAL A 123 14.59 -5.37 -1.65
CA VAL A 123 15.41 -6.43 -1.03
C VAL A 123 14.75 -6.94 0.24
N ILE A 124 14.27 -6.04 1.10
CA ILE A 124 13.75 -6.40 2.43
C ILE A 124 12.44 -7.19 2.33
N THR A 125 11.51 -6.72 1.49
CA THR A 125 10.17 -7.32 1.41
C THR A 125 10.24 -8.78 0.94
N PRO A 126 11.00 -9.12 -0.12
CA PRO A 126 11.20 -10.52 -0.50
C PRO A 126 11.92 -11.36 0.57
N LEU A 127 12.87 -10.79 1.32
CA LEU A 127 13.52 -11.49 2.44
C LEU A 127 12.52 -11.84 3.56
N ALA A 128 11.66 -10.90 3.95
CA ALA A 128 10.65 -11.14 4.97
C ALA A 128 9.63 -12.21 4.53
N ILE A 129 9.19 -12.16 3.27
CA ILE A 129 8.32 -13.19 2.66
C ILE A 129 9.04 -14.55 2.67
N ALA A 130 10.31 -14.57 2.27
CA ALA A 130 11.12 -15.79 2.25
C ALA A 130 11.28 -16.42 3.64
N LEU A 131 11.53 -15.61 4.66
CA LEU A 131 11.59 -16.06 6.05
C LEU A 131 10.24 -16.62 6.53
N ARG A 132 9.13 -15.96 6.19
CA ARG A 132 7.79 -16.40 6.59
C ARG A 132 7.40 -17.74 5.99
N TYR A 133 7.66 -17.91 4.70
CA TYR A 133 7.23 -19.09 3.95
C TYR A 133 8.31 -20.17 3.81
N ASN A 134 9.47 -19.98 4.45
CA ASN A 134 10.64 -20.84 4.33
C ASN A 134 11.06 -21.07 2.86
N THR A 135 11.05 -20.01 2.05
CA THR A 135 11.54 -20.05 0.66
C THR A 135 12.93 -19.47 0.55
N THR A 136 13.76 -20.01 -0.35
CA THR A 136 15.15 -19.55 -0.49
C THR A 136 15.21 -18.37 -1.44
N ILE A 137 15.89 -17.30 -1.03
CA ILE A 137 16.19 -16.15 -1.87
C ILE A 137 17.62 -15.67 -1.61
N LEU A 138 18.29 -15.24 -2.68
CA LEU A 138 19.53 -14.49 -2.62
C LEU A 138 19.31 -13.16 -3.33
N THR A 139 19.60 -12.07 -2.64
CA THR A 139 19.49 -10.71 -3.14
C THR A 139 20.68 -9.88 -2.65
N SER A 140 20.82 -8.66 -3.12
CA SER A 140 21.94 -7.80 -2.72
C SER A 140 21.56 -6.33 -2.77
N SER A 141 22.12 -5.54 -1.85
CA SER A 141 21.99 -4.08 -1.85
C SER A 141 23.24 -3.47 -1.23
N ASN A 142 23.72 -2.35 -1.77
CA ASN A 142 24.89 -1.61 -1.26
C ASN A 142 26.15 -2.49 -1.05
N GLY A 143 26.41 -3.44 -1.96
CA GLY A 143 27.56 -4.35 -1.87
C GLY A 143 27.43 -5.46 -0.82
N VAL A 144 26.28 -5.56 -0.15
CA VAL A 144 25.97 -6.63 0.81
C VAL A 144 25.08 -7.65 0.15
N SER A 145 25.49 -8.93 0.19
CA SER A 145 24.63 -10.05 -0.21
C SER A 145 23.76 -10.47 0.97
N TRP A 146 22.46 -10.64 0.73
CA TRP A 146 21.49 -11.08 1.73
C TRP A 146 20.83 -12.38 1.28
N ARG A 147 20.78 -13.34 2.19
CA ARG A 147 20.13 -14.63 1.93
C ARG A 147 19.18 -14.97 3.06
N ALA A 148 17.97 -15.36 2.68
CA ALA A 148 17.09 -16.17 3.52
C ALA A 148 17.04 -17.57 2.89
N GLY A 149 17.27 -18.63 3.67
CA GLY A 149 17.30 -19.97 3.12
C GLY A 149 17.50 -21.06 4.16
N SER A 150 17.38 -22.32 3.73
CA SER A 150 17.65 -23.47 4.60
C SER A 150 19.12 -23.51 5.03
N CYS A 151 19.33 -23.92 6.27
CA CYS A 151 20.63 -24.25 6.84
C CYS A 151 20.49 -25.25 8.00
N GLY A 152 21.08 -26.44 7.86
CA GLY A 152 20.87 -27.53 8.81
C GLY A 152 19.39 -27.92 8.87
N SER A 153 18.84 -28.04 10.09
CA SER A 153 17.42 -28.36 10.32
C SER A 153 16.47 -27.16 10.25
N GLY A 154 16.97 -25.95 9.95
CA GLY A 154 16.20 -24.72 10.09
C GLY A 154 16.38 -23.72 8.96
N PHE A 155 15.82 -22.54 9.18
CA PHE A 155 15.92 -21.40 8.26
C PHE A 155 16.83 -20.32 8.82
N GLU A 156 17.69 -19.78 7.97
CA GLU A 156 18.71 -18.78 8.26
C GLU A 156 18.37 -17.47 7.56
N LEU A 157 18.60 -16.34 8.24
CA LEU A 157 18.87 -15.04 7.62
C LEU A 157 20.36 -14.75 7.73
N ALA A 158 21.01 -14.39 6.64
CA ALA A 158 22.41 -13.99 6.68
C ALA A 158 22.76 -12.87 5.71
N ALA A 159 23.76 -12.07 6.08
CA ALA A 159 24.42 -11.08 5.26
C ALA A 159 25.90 -11.47 5.04
N ASN A 160 26.36 -11.41 3.79
CA ASN A 160 27.72 -11.74 3.35
C ASN A 160 28.16 -13.17 3.71
N GLY A 161 27.47 -14.13 3.11
CA GLY A 161 27.72 -15.56 3.28
C GLY A 161 26.60 -16.24 4.06
N ALA A 162 26.30 -17.49 3.76
CA ALA A 162 25.18 -18.22 4.34
C ALA A 162 25.54 -19.68 4.60
N CYS A 163 25.02 -20.24 5.67
CA CYS A 163 25.20 -21.62 6.10
C CYS A 163 26.66 -22.08 6.20
N THR A 164 27.55 -21.16 6.54
CA THR A 164 28.97 -21.44 6.79
C THR A 164 29.40 -20.89 8.15
N CYS A 165 30.57 -21.29 8.63
CA CYS A 165 31.19 -20.69 9.82
C CYS A 165 31.68 -19.26 9.56
N SER A 166 32.00 -18.92 8.30
CA SER A 166 32.41 -17.58 7.87
C SER A 166 31.26 -16.58 7.70
N SER A 167 30.01 -17.01 7.90
CA SER A 167 28.85 -16.13 7.85
C SER A 167 28.85 -15.20 9.07
N ASN A 168 29.51 -14.06 8.98
CA ASN A 168 29.72 -13.20 10.15
C ASN A 168 28.43 -12.53 10.64
N TYR A 169 27.48 -12.26 9.76
CA TYR A 169 26.16 -11.74 10.11
C TYR A 169 25.11 -12.79 9.75
N ALA A 170 24.98 -13.82 10.57
CA ALA A 170 23.95 -14.84 10.42
C ALA A 170 23.09 -14.95 11.67
N LEU A 171 21.82 -15.28 11.45
CA LEU A 171 20.85 -15.65 12.46
C LEU A 171 20.18 -16.94 12.01
N ARG A 172 20.51 -18.05 12.68
CA ARG A 172 20.00 -19.40 12.39
C ARG A 172 19.76 -20.21 13.68
N PRO A 173 18.80 -19.79 14.52
CA PRO A 173 18.55 -20.47 15.80
C PRO A 173 18.14 -21.94 15.62
N CYS A 174 17.49 -22.26 14.50
CA CYS A 174 16.98 -23.59 14.23
C CYS A 174 17.95 -24.53 13.48
N GLN A 175 19.24 -24.19 13.37
CA GLN A 175 20.19 -25.03 12.63
C GLN A 175 20.37 -26.44 13.21
N GLY A 176 20.11 -26.61 14.51
CA GLY A 176 20.27 -27.89 15.21
C GLY A 176 21.64 -28.12 15.83
N SER A 177 22.47 -27.07 15.92
CA SER A 177 23.78 -27.10 16.59
C SER A 177 24.02 -25.79 17.36
N SER A 178 25.17 -25.68 18.04
CA SER A 178 25.63 -24.45 18.69
C SER A 178 26.16 -23.38 17.71
N SER A 179 26.02 -23.57 16.39
CA SER A 179 26.53 -22.65 15.37
C SER A 179 25.48 -21.64 14.90
N TRP A 180 24.72 -21.04 15.81
CA TRP A 180 23.49 -20.28 15.55
C TRP A 180 23.64 -18.91 14.87
N GLY A 181 24.87 -18.47 14.61
CA GLY A 181 25.19 -17.12 14.12
C GLY A 181 26.51 -16.64 14.70
N GLY A 182 26.92 -15.43 14.34
CA GLY A 182 28.23 -14.93 14.76
C GLY A 182 28.41 -13.43 14.79
N ILE A 183 27.33 -12.63 14.59
CA ILE A 183 27.30 -11.16 14.39
C ILE A 183 28.63 -10.44 14.66
N ALA A 184 29.32 -10.14 13.56
CA ALA A 184 30.68 -9.56 13.48
C ALA A 184 31.86 -10.50 13.81
N SER A 185 31.63 -11.80 13.93
CA SER A 185 32.63 -12.86 14.19
C SER A 185 32.22 -14.21 13.58
N SER A 186 33.04 -15.25 13.76
CA SER A 186 32.72 -16.61 13.27
C SER A 186 31.39 -17.11 13.84
N SER A 187 30.56 -17.69 12.97
CA SER A 187 29.29 -18.30 13.39
C SER A 187 29.43 -19.65 14.08
N CYS A 188 30.60 -20.26 14.03
CA CYS A 188 30.90 -21.52 14.70
C CYS A 188 31.74 -21.24 15.94
N GLY A 189 31.28 -21.71 17.10
CA GLY A 189 31.89 -21.38 18.39
C GLY A 189 31.71 -19.91 18.79
N ALA A 190 30.61 -19.29 18.37
CA ALA A 190 30.32 -17.89 18.68
C ALA A 190 30.21 -17.64 20.19
N GLN A 191 30.71 -16.48 20.64
CA GLN A 191 30.61 -16.05 22.03
C GLN A 191 29.17 -15.78 22.45
N THR A 192 28.87 -15.96 23.74
CA THR A 192 27.56 -15.63 24.32
C THR A 192 27.19 -14.18 24.02
N GLN A 193 26.00 -13.97 23.45
CA GLN A 193 25.53 -12.64 23.05
C GLN A 193 24.01 -12.61 22.88
N THR A 194 23.44 -11.42 22.81
CA THR A 194 22.10 -11.24 22.24
C THR A 194 22.19 -11.02 20.74
N ILE A 195 21.26 -11.59 19.98
CA ILE A 195 21.08 -11.31 18.56
C ILE A 195 19.66 -10.81 18.34
N SER A 196 19.54 -9.76 17.54
CA SER A 196 18.29 -9.13 17.20
C SER A 196 18.15 -8.89 15.69
N LEU A 197 16.92 -9.07 15.20
CA LEU A 197 16.50 -8.70 13.86
C LEU A 197 15.34 -7.72 13.99
N HIS A 198 15.49 -6.53 13.43
CA HIS A 198 14.48 -5.49 13.40
C HIS A 198 14.02 -5.23 11.97
N LEU A 199 12.71 -5.12 11.79
CA LEU A 199 12.04 -4.79 10.53
C LEU A 199 11.06 -3.66 10.80
N GLU A 200 11.05 -2.60 9.98
CA GLU A 200 10.12 -1.46 10.04
C GLU A 200 9.71 -0.97 8.64
#